data_AF-A0A1Y1RVA5-F1
#
_entry.id   AF-A0A1Y1RVA5-F1
#
_cell.length_a   1.000
_cell.length_b   1.000
_cell.length_c   1.000
_cell.angle_alpha   90.00
_cell.angle_beta   90.00
_cell.angle_gamma   90.00
#
_symmetry.space_group_name_H-M   'P 1'
#
loop_
_entity.id
_entity.type
_entity.pdbx_description
1 polymer ?
#
loop_
_entity_poly.entity_id
_entity_poly.type
_entity_poly.pdbx_seq_one_letter_code
_entity_poly.pdbx_strand_id
1 'polypeptide(L)' 'MKWTAKNRPVLYRLLFLGALTGTLAWALLEMLLSLLGFSFSLEAGPVGFDIHVVSFWVRVNPGTLAGLPAAWLLFKSL' A
#
# COMPACT_ATOMS: atom_id res chain seq x y z
N MET A 1 7.17 8.09 17.21
CA MET A 1 6.50 9.29 17.75
C MET A 1 5.32 8.84 18.59
N LYS A 2 4.94 9.61 19.61
CA LYS A 2 3.70 9.32 20.34
C LYS A 2 2.49 9.62 19.46
N TRP A 3 1.50 8.72 19.46
CA TRP A 3 0.23 8.93 18.79
C TRP A 3 -0.56 10.00 19.56
N THR A 4 -0.55 11.22 19.02
CA THR A 4 -1.25 12.38 19.59
C THR A 4 -2.05 13.08 18.48
N ALA A 5 -3.04 13.90 18.84
CA ALA A 5 -3.84 14.66 17.87
C ALA A 5 -2.97 15.53 16.94
N LYS A 6 -1.83 16.02 17.45
CA LYS A 6 -0.87 16.84 16.69
C LYS A 6 -0.08 16.03 15.63
N ASN A 7 0.18 14.75 15.91
CA ASN A 7 1.00 13.87 15.06
C ASN A 7 0.17 12.94 14.15
N ARG A 8 -1.17 12.90 14.34
CA ARG A 8 -2.10 12.14 13.48
C ARG A 8 -1.94 12.44 11.98
N PRO A 9 -1.80 13.70 11.53
CA PRO A 9 -1.64 14.00 10.10
C PRO A 9 -0.37 13.37 9.50
N VAL A 10 0.72 13.30 10.28
CA VAL A 10 1.99 12.71 9.87
C VAL A 10 1.86 11.20 9.70
N LEU A 11 1.15 10.54 10.61
CA LEU A 11 0.85 9.12 10.50
C LEU A 11 0.06 8.80 9.22
N TYR A 12 -1.01 9.54 8.92
CA TYR A 12 -1.79 9.31 7.70
C TYR A 12 -0.96 9.49 6.43
N ARG A 13 -0.08 10.50 6.39
CA ARG A 13 0.85 10.71 5.28
C ARG A 13 1.84 9.54 5.14
N LEU A 14 2.41 9.06 6.25
CA LEU A 14 3.32 7.92 6.24
C LEU A 14 2.61 6.63 5.78
N LEU A 15 1.40 6.36 6.28
CA LEU A 15 0.62 5.20 5.85
C LEU A 15 0.28 5.28 4.36
N PHE A 16 -0.13 6.44 3.87
CA PHE A 16 -0.41 6.65 2.44
C PHE A 16 0.84 6.46 1.58
N LEU A 17 1.97 7.06 1.97
CA LEU A 17 3.25 6.89 1.28
C LEU A 17 3.74 5.44 1.34
N GLY A 18 3.61 4.77 2.48
CA GLY A 18 3.98 3.37 2.67
C GLY A 18 3.15 2.44 1.81
N ALA A 19 1.83 2.66 1.74
CA ALA A 19 0.94 1.93 0.85
C ALA A 19 1.35 2.14 -0.63
N LEU A 20 1.52 3.39 -1.07
CA LEU A 20 1.93 3.71 -2.44
C LEU A 20 3.27 3.08 -2.83
N THR A 21 4.28 3.27 -1.99
CA THR A 21 5.63 2.75 -2.23
C THR A 21 5.65 1.22 -2.17
N GLY A 22 4.92 0.62 -1.25
CA GLY A 22 4.74 -0.83 -1.17
C GLY A 22 4.08 -1.40 -2.43
N THR A 23 2.97 -0.80 -2.88
CA THR A 23 2.28 -1.19 -4.12
C THR A 23 3.20 -1.09 -5.35
N LEU A 24 3.96 0.00 -5.46
CA LEU A 24 4.92 0.19 -6.56
C LEU A 24 6.07 -0.82 -6.50
N ALA A 25 6.62 -1.08 -5.31
CA ALA A 25 7.68 -2.07 -5.12
C ALA A 25 7.20 -3.48 -5.50
N TRP A 26 5.96 -3.83 -5.17
CA TRP A 26 5.36 -5.10 -5.57
C TRP A 26 5.18 -5.21 -7.08
N ALA A 27 4.67 -4.16 -7.73
CA ALA A 27 4.53 -4.13 -9.19
C ALA A 27 5.89 -4.29 -9.90
N LEU A 28 6.95 -3.66 -9.37
CA LEU A 28 8.31 -3.85 -9.87
C LEU A 28 8.78 -5.30 -9.70
N LEU A 29 8.46 -5.93 -8.58
CA LEU A 29 8.82 -7.32 -8.30
C LEU A 29 8.07 -8.28 -9.24
N GLU A 30 6.77 -8.07 -9.47
CA GLU A 30 5.98 -8.82 -10.46
C GLU A 30 6.53 -8.65 -11.88
N MET A 31 6.95 -7.44 -12.24
CA MET A 31 7.59 -7.18 -13.53
C MET A 31 8.92 -7.93 -13.68
N LEU A 32 9.75 -7.95 -12.64
CA LEU A 32 11.01 -8.70 -12.61
C LEU A 32 10.79 -10.21 -12.69
N LEU A 33 9.81 -10.75 -11.96
CA LEU A 33 9.47 -12.17 -12.01
C LEU A 33 8.91 -12.57 -13.37
N SER A 34 8.10 -11.70 -14.00
CA SER A 34 7.57 -11.92 -15.35
C SER A 34 8.69 -11.97 -16.39
N LEU A 35 9.71 -11.13 -16.27
CA LEU A 35 10.91 -11.17 -17.13
C LEU A 35 11.72 -12.46 -16.94
N LEU A 36 11.69 -13.06 -15.75
CA LEU A 36 12.34 -14.34 -15.43
C LEU A 36 11.51 -15.56 -15.87
N GLY A 37 10.36 -15.36 -16.55
CA GLY A 37 9.49 -16.41 -17.03
C GLY A 37 8.47 -16.93 -16.00
N PHE A 38 8.39 -16.30 -14.83
CA PHE A 38 7.38 -16.61 -13.81
C PHE A 38 6.21 -15.65 -13.93
N SER A 39 5.11 -16.08 -14.56
CA SER A 39 3.86 -15.31 -14.58
C SER A 39 3.13 -15.47 -13.24
N PHE A 40 3.46 -14.61 -12.28
CA PHE A 40 2.84 -14.59 -10.96
C PHE A 40 2.13 -13.26 -10.74
N SER A 41 0.83 -13.33 -10.47
CA SER A 41 -0.03 -12.17 -10.17
C SER A 41 -0.70 -12.43 -8.84
N LEU A 42 -0.20 -11.80 -7.78
CA LEU A 42 -0.77 -11.92 -6.44
C LEU A 42 -1.47 -10.60 -6.10
N GLU A 43 -2.60 -10.35 -6.76
CA GLU A 43 -3.48 -9.23 -6.45
C GLU A 43 -4.72 -9.78 -5.73
N ALA A 44 -5.07 -9.23 -4.57
CA ALA A 44 -6.41 -9.42 -4.03
C ALA A 44 -7.36 -8.51 -4.81
N GLY A 45 -8.45 -9.08 -5.32
CA GLY A 45 -9.43 -8.41 -6.18
C GLY A 45 -9.93 -7.06 -5.63
N PRO A 46 -10.50 -6.21 -6.50
CA PRO A 46 -10.77 -4.81 -6.17
C PRO A 46 -11.71 -4.69 -4.96
N VAL A 47 -11.24 -4.01 -3.91
CA VAL A 47 -12.07 -3.59 -2.78
C VAL A 47 -12.53 -2.17 -3.09
N GLY A 48 -13.82 -2.00 -3.40
CA GLY A 48 -14.37 -0.73 -3.85
C GLY A 48 -15.76 -0.44 -3.29
N PHE A 49 -16.05 0.84 -3.09
CA PHE A 49 -17.38 1.36 -2.80
C PHE A 49 -17.98 1.86 -4.13
N ASP A 50 -19.06 1.22 -4.57
CA ASP A 50 -19.82 1.66 -5.74
C ASP A 50 -20.90 2.65 -5.29
N ILE A 51 -20.82 3.89 -5.76
CA ILE A 51 -21.81 4.93 -5.50
C ILE A 51 -22.37 5.46 -6.82
N HIS A 52 -22.67 4.58 -7.81
CA HIS A 52 -23.41 4.84 -9.06
C HIS A 52 -22.93 5.99 -10.00
N VAL A 53 -22.09 6.93 -9.54
CA VAL A 53 -21.64 8.16 -10.19
C VAL A 53 -20.10 8.22 -10.20
N VAL A 54 -19.45 7.66 -9.17
CA VAL A 54 -17.99 7.51 -9.09
C VAL A 54 -17.67 6.16 -8.43
N SER A 55 -16.96 5.30 -9.14
CA SER A 55 -16.44 4.04 -8.60
C SER A 55 -14.97 4.21 -8.24
N PHE A 56 -14.61 4.08 -6.96
CA PHE A 56 -13.23 4.09 -6.51
C PHE A 56 -12.81 2.67 -6.12
N TRP A 57 -11.81 2.13 -6.80
CA TRP A 57 -11.32 0.77 -6.60
C TRP A 57 -9.90 0.81 -6.07
N VAL A 58 -9.70 0.24 -4.89
CA VAL A 58 -8.35 0.02 -4.35
C VAL A 58 -8.05 -1.46 -4.50
N ARG A 59 -7.02 -1.78 -5.29
CA ARG A 59 -6.48 -3.14 -5.34
C ARG A 59 -5.48 -3.31 -4.20
N VAL A 60 -5.71 -4.31 -3.36
CA VAL A 60 -4.79 -4.63 -2.27
C VAL A 60 -3.83 -5.69 -2.79
N ASN A 61 -2.55 -5.36 -2.85
CA ASN A 61 -1.48 -6.31 -3.16
C ASN A 61 -0.58 -6.54 -1.94
N PRO A 62 0.24 -7.61 -1.93
CA PRO A 62 1.20 -7.89 -0.85
C PRO A 62 2.15 -6.72 -0.56
N GLY A 63 2.46 -5.91 -1.58
CA GLY A 63 3.18 -4.65 -1.43
C GLY A 63 2.50 -3.68 -0.47
N THR A 64 1.22 -3.40 -0.65
CA THR A 64 0.41 -2.58 0.28
C THR A 64 0.40 -3.16 1.69
N LEU A 65 0.28 -4.49 1.80
CA LEU A 65 0.25 -5.19 3.09
C LEU A 65 1.60 -5.14 3.81
N ALA A 66 2.72 -5.07 3.09
CA ALA A 66 4.05 -4.89 3.65
C ALA A 66 4.35 -3.40 3.95
N GLY A 67 3.88 -2.49 3.09
CA GLY A 67 4.12 -1.06 3.18
C GLY A 67 3.43 -0.37 4.37
N LEU A 68 2.21 -0.81 4.72
CA LEU A 68 1.47 -0.25 5.86
C LEU A 68 2.14 -0.55 7.23
N PRO A 69 2.53 -1.79 7.57
CA PRO A 69 3.32 -2.09 8.77
C PRO A 69 4.67 -1.38 8.79
N ALA A 70 5.36 -1.29 7.64
CA ALA A 70 6.63 -0.58 7.54
C ALA A 70 6.48 0.92 7.87
N ALA A 71 5.45 1.56 7.33
CA ALA A 71 5.11 2.96 7.63
C ALA A 71 4.74 3.16 9.11
N TRP A 72 4.02 2.20 9.72
CA TRP A 72 3.70 2.24 11.15
C TRP A 72 4.96 2.14 12.02
N LEU A 73 5.89 1.24 11.69
CA LEU A 73 7.17 1.12 12.39
C LEU A 73 8.02 2.39 12.26
N LEU A 74 8.08 2.98 11.06
CA LEU A 74 8.73 4.27 10.81
C LEU A 74 8.13 5.38 11.67
N PHE A 75 6.80 5.49 11.70
CA PHE A 75 6.13 6.46 12.56
C PHE A 75 6.45 6.26 14.03
N LYS A 76 6.55 5.01 14.51
CA LYS A 76 6.91 4.70 15.90
C LYS A 76 8.36 5.11 16.21
N SER A 77 9.27 4.94 15.25
CA SER A 77 10.70 5.25 15.38
C SER A 77 11.04 6.74 15.32
N LEU A 78 10.24 7.54 14.61
CA LEU A 78 10.42 9.00 14.49
C LEU A 78 10.07 9.77 15.77
#